data_AF-A0A2E1EH70-F1
#
_entry.id   AF-A0A2E1EH70-F1
#
_cell.length_a   1.000
_cell.length_b   1.000
_cell.length_c   1.000
_cell.angle_alpha   90.00
_cell.angle_beta   90.00
_cell.angle_gamma   90.00
#
_symmetry.space_group_name_H-M   'P 1'
#
loop_
_entity.id
_entity.type
_entity.pdbx_description
1 polymer ?
#
loop_
_entity_poly.entity_id
_entity_poly.type
_entity_poly.pdbx_seq_one_letter_code
_entity_poly.pdbx_strand_id
1 'polypeptide(L)'
;MIRHQVSRTSSFINRRQAAHFYPAVRLARRLGLPLNTHVTINFYHLDCPGEDASRYFERLRDNHFTRWLRYKRSRGALGGTPTYLWVIENPGGGHHHVHWALHIPEALKEAFEKKLPLWLEAVAGEIIDEQGAVHSTPIPDAEGLVRYLLKGTHKTVAKHLRVRHRPQGTVSGKRCGVSRNLGPAARRMMLAP
;
A
#
# COMPACT_ATOMS: atom_id res chain seq x y z
N MET A 1 -9.71 31.52 -6.36
CA MET A 1 -8.88 30.91 -7.41
C MET A 1 -8.36 29.55 -6.92
N ILE A 2 -8.99 28.46 -7.34
CA ILE A 2 -8.52 27.10 -7.02
C ILE A 2 -7.35 26.81 -7.96
N ARG A 3 -6.13 26.77 -7.43
CA ARG A 3 -4.99 26.26 -8.18
C ARG A 3 -5.23 24.76 -8.40
N HIS A 4 -5.62 24.36 -9.61
CA HIS A 4 -5.48 22.99 -10.06
C HIS A 4 -3.98 22.66 -10.09
N GLN A 5 -3.46 22.16 -8.97
CA GLN A 5 -2.15 21.57 -8.93
C GLN A 5 -2.22 20.32 -9.81
N VAL A 6 -1.63 20.36 -11.00
CA VAL A 6 -1.60 19.22 -11.93
C VAL A 6 -1.07 18.02 -11.16
N SER A 7 -1.96 17.06 -10.87
CA SER A 7 -1.55 15.87 -10.15
C SER A 7 -0.57 15.10 -11.04
N ARG A 8 0.57 14.70 -10.48
CA ARG A 8 1.56 13.92 -11.24
C ARG A 8 0.90 12.61 -11.68
N THR A 9 0.81 12.37 -12.97
CA THR A 9 0.29 11.11 -13.53
C THR A 9 1.43 10.15 -13.83
N SER A 10 1.15 8.84 -13.82
CA SER A 10 2.09 7.81 -14.26
C SER A 10 1.36 6.61 -14.86
N SER A 11 1.94 5.97 -15.87
CA SER A 11 1.37 4.77 -16.50
C SER A 11 2.05 3.47 -16.06
N PHE A 12 3.20 3.57 -15.37
CA PHE A 12 3.98 2.43 -14.91
C PHE A 12 4.77 2.75 -13.63
N ILE A 13 5.18 1.71 -12.91
CA ILE A 13 6.19 1.81 -11.84
C ILE A 13 7.57 1.89 -12.50
N ASN A 14 8.33 2.94 -12.21
CA ASN A 14 9.66 3.12 -12.79
C ASN A 14 10.75 2.34 -12.03
N ARG A 15 11.97 2.28 -12.60
CA ARG A 15 13.10 1.54 -12.03
C ARG A 15 13.40 1.92 -10.57
N ARG A 16 13.41 3.23 -10.27
CA ARG A 16 13.73 3.74 -8.93
C ARG A 16 12.69 3.31 -7.91
N GLN A 17 11.41 3.37 -8.28
CA GLN A 17 10.30 2.93 -7.44
C GLN A 17 10.35 1.42 -7.19
N ALA A 18 10.49 0.62 -8.25
CA ALA A 18 10.54 -0.84 -8.17
C ALA A 18 11.72 -1.33 -7.30
N ALA A 19 12.87 -0.68 -7.40
CA ALA A 19 14.08 -1.02 -6.63
C ALA A 19 13.91 -0.89 -5.10
N HIS A 20 12.82 -0.31 -4.60
CA HIS A 20 12.58 -0.19 -3.17
C HIS A 20 11.85 -1.39 -2.55
N PHE A 21 11.17 -2.22 -3.34
CA PHE A 21 10.23 -3.22 -2.81
C PHE A 21 10.95 -4.42 -2.16
N TYR A 22 11.83 -5.11 -2.89
CA TYR A 22 12.58 -6.24 -2.31
C TYR A 22 13.43 -5.84 -1.10
N PRO A 23 14.22 -4.75 -1.13
CA PRO A 23 14.94 -4.30 0.05
C PRO A 23 14.04 -3.94 1.23
N ALA A 24 12.85 -3.39 0.97
CA ALA A 24 11.87 -3.06 2.02
C ALA A 24 11.35 -4.32 2.71
N VAL A 25 10.96 -5.36 1.96
CA VAL A 25 10.51 -6.64 2.54
C VAL A 25 11.61 -7.27 3.38
N ARG A 26 12.84 -7.29 2.89
CA ARG A 26 13.99 -7.83 3.63
C ARG A 26 14.30 -7.04 4.90
N LEU A 27 14.23 -5.72 4.83
CA LEU A 27 14.39 -4.87 6.02
C LEU A 27 13.27 -5.08 7.04
N ALA A 28 12.02 -5.22 6.59
CA ALA A 28 10.88 -5.50 7.45
C ALA A 28 11.10 -6.79 8.27
N ARG A 29 11.59 -7.86 7.62
CA ARG A 29 11.97 -9.11 8.30
C ARG A 29 13.10 -8.91 9.31
N ARG A 30 14.17 -8.18 8.94
CA ARG A 30 15.29 -7.88 9.86
C ARG A 30 14.86 -7.07 11.09
N LEU A 31 13.85 -6.22 10.94
CA LEU A 31 13.28 -5.42 12.03
C LEU A 31 12.33 -6.20 12.94
N GLY A 32 12.10 -7.49 12.68
CA GLY A 32 11.09 -8.27 13.41
C GLY A 32 9.65 -7.84 13.08
N LEU A 33 9.44 -7.14 11.95
CA LEU A 33 8.16 -6.61 11.50
C LEU A 33 7.80 -7.18 10.12
N PRO A 34 7.76 -8.51 9.94
CA PRO A 34 7.48 -9.12 8.64
C PRO A 34 6.10 -8.67 8.14
N LEU A 35 6.00 -8.32 6.86
CA LEU A 35 4.69 -8.06 6.22
C LEU A 35 3.89 -9.36 6.26
N ASN A 36 2.75 -9.35 6.95
CA ASN A 36 1.97 -10.54 7.26
C ASN A 36 0.51 -10.45 6.81
N THR A 37 0.05 -9.28 6.38
CA THR A 37 -1.31 -9.03 5.89
C THR A 37 -1.26 -8.31 4.55
N HIS A 38 -1.97 -8.82 3.55
CA HIS A 38 -2.19 -8.20 2.25
C HIS A 38 -3.65 -7.77 2.14
N VAL A 39 -3.85 -6.46 2.01
CA VAL A 39 -5.15 -5.85 1.79
C VAL A 39 -5.23 -5.40 0.34
N THR A 40 -6.34 -5.73 -0.32
CA THR A 40 -6.76 -5.14 -1.59
C THR A 40 -7.97 -4.26 -1.33
N ILE A 41 -7.90 -3.00 -1.74
CA ILE A 41 -9.01 -2.05 -1.70
C ILE A 41 -9.41 -1.74 -3.13
N ASN A 42 -10.67 -1.97 -3.48
CA ASN A 42 -11.20 -1.68 -4.80
C ASN A 42 -12.12 -0.45 -4.73
N PHE A 43 -11.64 0.68 -5.25
CA PHE A 43 -12.36 1.95 -5.21
C PHE A 43 -13.57 1.98 -6.14
N TYR A 44 -13.71 1.01 -7.04
CA TYR A 44 -14.90 0.86 -7.87
C TYR A 44 -16.16 0.50 -7.06
N HIS A 45 -15.99 -0.09 -5.87
CA HIS A 45 -17.09 -0.48 -4.99
C HIS A 45 -17.32 0.54 -3.86
N LEU A 46 -16.87 1.78 -4.06
CA LEU A 46 -17.03 2.89 -3.13
C LEU A 46 -17.74 4.04 -3.83
N ASP A 47 -18.53 4.81 -3.08
CA ASP A 47 -19.13 6.05 -3.56
C ASP A 47 -18.08 7.19 -3.64
N CYS A 48 -17.10 7.02 -4.52
CA CYS A 48 -16.12 8.05 -4.84
C CYS A 48 -15.50 7.91 -6.24
N PRO A 49 -14.90 9.00 -6.76
CA PRO A 49 -14.14 8.94 -8.00
C PRO A 49 -12.87 8.09 -7.83
N GLY A 50 -12.75 7.02 -8.62
CA GLY A 50 -11.61 6.10 -8.55
C GLY A 50 -10.25 6.76 -8.85
N GLU A 51 -10.22 7.78 -9.70
CA GLU A 51 -9.02 8.57 -10.02
C GLU A 51 -8.37 9.23 -8.80
N ASP A 52 -9.15 9.42 -7.73
CA ASP A 52 -8.70 9.97 -6.46
C ASP A 52 -8.24 8.90 -5.46
N ALA A 53 -8.16 7.62 -5.86
CA ALA A 53 -7.70 6.51 -5.01
C ALA A 53 -6.38 6.81 -4.29
N SER A 54 -5.43 7.51 -4.95
CA SER A 54 -4.18 7.91 -4.30
C SER A 54 -4.39 8.87 -3.12
N ARG A 55 -5.35 9.79 -3.23
CA ARG A 55 -5.67 10.78 -2.19
C ARG A 55 -6.41 10.12 -1.04
N TYR A 56 -7.41 9.30 -1.35
CA TYR A 56 -8.18 8.57 -0.36
C TYR A 56 -7.33 7.56 0.42
N PHE A 57 -6.50 6.79 -0.29
CA PHE A 57 -5.59 5.86 0.35
C PHE A 57 -4.54 6.55 1.22
N GLU A 58 -4.03 7.72 0.83
CA GLU A 58 -3.14 8.52 1.68
C GLU A 58 -3.81 8.91 3.00
N ARG A 59 -5.07 9.36 2.96
CA ARG A 59 -5.85 9.68 4.17
C ARG A 59 -6.10 8.44 5.04
N LEU A 60 -6.52 7.33 4.44
CA LEU A 60 -6.72 6.06 5.14
C LEU A 60 -5.43 5.63 5.88
N ARG A 61 -4.31 5.64 5.15
CA ARG A 61 -3.00 5.22 5.66
C ARG A 61 -2.48 6.14 6.76
N ASP A 62 -2.54 7.45 6.56
CA ASP A 62 -1.83 8.41 7.42
C ASP A 62 -2.71 8.93 8.58
N ASN A 63 -3.99 9.16 8.34
CA ASN A 63 -4.91 9.71 9.36
C ASN A 63 -5.58 8.63 10.20
N HIS A 64 -5.76 7.42 9.67
CA HIS A 64 -6.42 6.33 10.40
C HIS A 64 -5.43 5.26 10.83
N PHE A 65 -4.92 4.45 9.90
CA PHE A 65 -4.09 3.30 10.24
C PHE A 65 -2.83 3.67 11.04
N THR A 66 -2.06 4.63 10.54
CA THR A 66 -0.82 5.08 11.18
C THR A 66 -1.08 5.64 12.57
N ARG A 67 -2.16 6.41 12.75
CA ARG A 67 -2.53 6.99 14.06
C ARG A 67 -3.01 5.92 15.02
N TRP A 68 -3.85 4.99 14.56
CA TRP A 68 -4.36 3.89 15.37
C TRP A 68 -3.24 3.00 15.89
N LEU A 69 -2.29 2.60 15.04
CA LEU A 69 -1.19 1.74 15.46
C LEU A 69 -0.26 2.44 16.47
N ARG A 70 -0.02 3.74 16.28
CA ARG A 70 0.73 4.59 17.23
C ARG A 70 0.00 4.73 18.57
N TYR A 71 -1.31 4.97 18.53
CA TYR A 71 -2.14 5.07 19.72
C TYR A 71 -2.14 3.75 20.52
N LYS A 72 -2.24 2.62 19.82
CA LYS A 72 -2.10 1.29 20.48
C LYS A 72 -0.74 1.16 21.15
N ARG A 73 0.35 1.57 20.48
CA ARG A 73 1.71 1.52 21.06
C ARG A 73 1.82 2.36 22.33
N SER A 74 1.23 3.55 22.37
CA SER A 74 1.27 4.40 23.58
C SER A 74 0.43 3.88 24.75
N ARG A 75 -0.44 2.88 24.54
CA ARG A 75 -1.35 2.32 25.56
C ARG A 75 -0.96 0.92 26.05
N GLY A 76 0.19 0.40 25.63
CA GLY A 76 0.66 -0.95 25.95
C GLY A 76 1.17 -1.66 24.70
N ALA A 77 2.24 -2.45 24.84
CA ALA A 77 3.18 -2.88 23.78
C ALA A 77 2.62 -3.60 22.53
N LEU A 78 1.31 -3.77 22.39
CA LEU A 78 0.67 -4.43 21.24
C LEU A 78 0.68 -3.57 19.96
N GLY A 79 0.84 -2.25 20.05
CA GLY A 79 0.99 -1.40 18.86
C GLY A 79 2.42 -1.35 18.33
N GLY A 80 2.59 -1.08 17.05
CA GLY A 80 3.88 -1.17 16.36
C GLY A 80 4.30 0.08 15.61
N THR A 81 5.51 0.03 15.05
CA THR A 81 5.93 0.98 14.02
C THR A 81 5.14 0.67 12.73
N PRO A 82 4.41 1.65 12.15
CA PRO A 82 3.69 1.43 10.89
C PRO A 82 4.65 0.95 9.80
N THR A 83 4.47 -0.30 9.38
CA THR A 83 5.38 -1.01 8.48
C THR A 83 4.56 -1.57 7.35
N TYR A 84 4.79 -1.04 6.15
CA TYR A 84 4.02 -1.38 4.96
C TYR A 84 4.73 -1.00 3.66
N LEU A 85 4.21 -1.52 2.56
CA LEU A 85 4.40 -1.07 1.19
C LEU A 85 3.09 -1.17 0.42
N TRP A 86 2.94 -0.44 -0.68
CA TRP A 86 1.69 -0.40 -1.42
C TRP A 86 1.88 -0.02 -2.89
N VAL A 87 0.93 -0.43 -3.72
CA VAL A 87 0.82 -0.11 -5.15
C VAL A 87 -0.63 0.23 -5.49
N ILE A 88 -0.82 1.23 -6.35
CA ILE A 88 -2.09 1.57 -6.98
C ILE A 88 -2.06 1.12 -8.43
N GLU A 89 -3.13 0.46 -8.82
CA GLU A 89 -3.35 -0.08 -10.14
C GLU A 89 -4.66 0.46 -10.72
N ASN A 90 -4.68 0.60 -12.04
CA ASN A 90 -5.88 0.94 -12.80
C ASN A 90 -5.87 0.04 -14.06
N PRO A 91 -6.24 -1.24 -13.98
CA PRO A 91 -6.21 -2.15 -15.13
C PRO A 91 -7.09 -1.68 -16.32
N GLY A 92 -7.99 -0.72 -16.11
CA GLY A 92 -8.90 -0.17 -17.11
C GLY A 92 -10.25 0.19 -16.46
N GLY A 93 -11.14 0.82 -17.22
CA GLY A 93 -12.54 1.04 -16.81
C GLY A 93 -12.78 1.86 -15.54
N GLY A 94 -11.78 2.62 -15.05
CA GLY A 94 -11.89 3.37 -13.80
C GLY A 94 -11.72 2.52 -12.53
N HIS A 95 -11.42 1.23 -12.67
CA HIS A 95 -11.25 0.28 -11.58
C HIS A 95 -9.92 0.50 -10.83
N HIS A 96 -9.84 1.56 -10.03
CA HIS A 96 -8.64 1.83 -9.26
C HIS A 96 -8.58 0.90 -8.05
N HIS A 97 -7.47 0.20 -7.89
CA HIS A 97 -7.24 -0.70 -6.76
C HIS A 97 -5.97 -0.29 -6.03
N VAL A 98 -5.98 -0.41 -4.71
CA VAL A 98 -4.77 -0.41 -3.90
C VAL A 98 -4.48 -1.83 -3.47
N HIS A 99 -3.26 -2.29 -3.72
CA HIS A 99 -2.69 -3.42 -3.00
C HIS A 99 -1.75 -2.91 -1.92
N TRP A 100 -2.01 -3.30 -0.67
CA TRP A 100 -1.32 -2.83 0.52
C TRP A 100 -0.81 -4.02 1.32
N ALA A 101 0.50 -4.19 1.40
CA ALA A 101 1.15 -5.20 2.22
C ALA A 101 1.65 -4.53 3.51
N LEU A 102 1.22 -5.02 4.65
CA LEU A 102 1.50 -4.40 5.94
C LEU A 102 1.82 -5.45 7.01
N HIS A 103 2.51 -4.99 8.06
CA HIS A 103 2.67 -5.73 9.30
C HIS A 103 1.59 -5.30 10.29
N ILE A 104 0.80 -6.27 10.75
CA ILE A 104 -0.15 -6.12 11.85
C ILE A 104 0.26 -7.10 12.96
N PRO A 105 0.49 -6.63 14.20
CA PRO A 105 0.65 -7.52 15.35
C PRO A 105 -0.53 -8.48 15.46
N GLU A 106 -0.29 -9.77 15.74
CA GLU A 106 -1.33 -10.81 15.70
C GLU A 106 -2.57 -10.44 16.52
N ALA A 107 -2.35 -9.96 17.75
CA ALA A 107 -3.39 -9.52 18.68
C ALA A 107 -4.22 -8.31 18.19
N LEU A 108 -3.80 -7.65 17.11
CA LEU A 108 -4.49 -6.50 16.52
C LEU A 108 -5.17 -6.80 15.18
N LYS A 109 -5.03 -8.00 14.61
CA LYS A 109 -5.60 -8.32 13.28
C LYS A 109 -7.12 -8.17 13.23
N GLU A 110 -7.83 -8.80 14.15
CA GLU A 110 -9.30 -8.71 14.20
C GLU A 110 -9.78 -7.26 14.39
N ALA A 111 -9.10 -6.51 15.27
CA ALA A 111 -9.41 -5.11 15.50
C ALA A 111 -9.08 -4.22 14.28
N PHE A 112 -8.07 -4.58 13.48
CA PHE A 112 -7.75 -3.92 12.22
C PHE A 112 -8.84 -4.19 11.18
N GLU A 113 -9.23 -5.44 10.99
CA GLU A 113 -10.24 -5.87 10.01
C GLU A 113 -11.60 -5.20 10.27
N LYS A 114 -12.02 -5.11 11.54
CA LYS A 114 -13.26 -4.39 11.92
C LYS A 114 -13.19 -2.88 11.69
N LYS A 115 -12.00 -2.29 11.73
CA LYS A 115 -11.83 -0.82 11.62
C LYS A 115 -11.57 -0.35 10.21
N LEU A 116 -10.97 -1.18 9.37
CA LEU A 116 -10.63 -0.86 8.00
C LEU A 116 -11.84 -0.35 7.18
N PRO A 117 -13.01 -1.02 7.13
CA PRO A 117 -14.16 -0.52 6.38
C PRO A 117 -14.64 0.83 6.92
N LEU A 118 -14.77 0.99 8.24
CA LEU A 118 -15.19 2.25 8.87
C LEU A 118 -14.26 3.42 8.52
N TRP A 119 -12.95 3.16 8.47
CA TRP A 119 -11.97 4.18 8.07
C TRP A 119 -12.01 4.46 6.58
N LEU A 120 -12.29 3.44 5.76
CA LEU A 120 -12.42 3.58 4.33
C LEU A 120 -13.63 4.47 3.99
N GLU A 121 -14.78 4.21 4.62
CA GLU A 121 -16.00 5.01 4.47
C GLU A 121 -15.77 6.46 4.88
N ALA A 122 -15.09 6.66 6.01
CA ALA A 122 -14.76 7.99 6.51
C ALA A 122 -13.90 8.82 5.55
N VAL A 123 -13.13 8.20 4.65
CA VAL A 123 -12.26 8.92 3.71
C VAL A 123 -12.76 8.93 2.28
N ALA A 124 -13.46 7.88 1.84
CA ALA A 124 -13.76 7.57 0.44
C ALA A 124 -15.26 7.36 0.16
N GLY A 125 -16.16 7.66 1.10
CA GLY A 125 -17.59 7.49 0.88
C GLY A 125 -18.08 6.05 1.14
N GLU A 126 -19.39 5.86 1.03
CA GLU A 126 -20.07 4.60 1.37
C GLU A 126 -19.51 3.40 0.60
N ILE A 127 -19.45 2.24 1.25
CA ILE A 127 -19.13 0.97 0.60
C ILE A 127 -20.39 0.46 -0.10
N ILE A 128 -20.35 0.39 -1.44
CA ILE A 128 -21.47 -0.04 -2.27
C ILE A 128 -21.57 -1.58 -2.31
N ASP A 129 -20.42 -2.26 -2.26
CA ASP A 129 -20.33 -3.73 -2.24
C ASP A 129 -19.27 -4.16 -1.22
N GLU A 130 -19.73 -4.69 -0.09
CA GLU A 130 -18.89 -5.11 1.02
C GLU A 130 -17.92 -6.23 0.64
N GLN A 131 -18.36 -7.18 -0.21
CA GLN A 131 -17.52 -8.32 -0.61
C GLN A 131 -16.47 -7.91 -1.65
N GLY A 132 -16.77 -6.91 -2.47
CA GLY A 132 -15.88 -6.40 -3.52
C GLY A 132 -14.90 -5.31 -3.07
N ALA A 133 -15.27 -4.49 -2.08
CA ALA A 133 -14.51 -3.28 -1.73
C ALA A 133 -13.19 -3.57 -1.01
N VAL A 134 -13.17 -4.54 -0.08
CA VAL A 134 -12.00 -4.84 0.75
C VAL A 134 -11.78 -6.34 0.85
N HIS A 135 -10.57 -6.78 0.50
CA HIS A 135 -10.15 -8.16 0.69
C HIS A 135 -8.83 -8.23 1.46
N SER A 136 -8.81 -8.98 2.57
CA SER A 136 -7.63 -9.15 3.44
C SER A 136 -7.20 -10.62 3.44
N THR A 137 -5.92 -10.88 3.20
CA THR A 137 -5.34 -12.23 3.22
C THR A 137 -4.00 -12.26 3.95
N PRO A 138 -3.62 -13.41 4.55
CA PRO A 138 -2.29 -13.58 5.10
C PRO A 138 -1.22 -13.59 3.99
N ILE A 139 0.00 -13.19 4.33
CA ILE A 139 1.16 -13.23 3.40
C ILE A 139 2.07 -14.41 3.76
N PRO A 140 1.98 -15.56 3.08
CA PRO A 140 2.90 -16.67 3.28
C PRO A 140 4.26 -16.43 2.59
N ASP A 141 4.26 -15.76 1.43
CA ASP A 141 5.47 -15.42 0.67
C ASP A 141 5.49 -13.93 0.31
N ALA A 142 6.22 -13.15 1.10
CA ALA A 142 6.35 -11.71 0.88
C ALA A 142 7.17 -11.35 -0.37
N GLU A 143 8.13 -12.20 -0.80
CA GLU A 143 8.89 -11.95 -2.04
C GLU A 143 8.04 -12.29 -3.27
N GLY A 144 7.24 -13.34 -3.20
CA GLY A 144 6.19 -13.66 -4.17
C GLY A 144 5.18 -12.54 -4.32
N LEU A 145 4.70 -11.98 -3.21
CA LEU A 145 3.82 -10.81 -3.23
C LEU A 145 4.48 -9.60 -3.91
N VAL A 146 5.78 -9.34 -3.68
CA VAL A 146 6.47 -8.26 -4.40
C VAL A 146 6.46 -8.48 -5.92
N ARG A 147 6.63 -9.73 -6.41
CA ARG A 147 6.51 -10.01 -7.86
C ARG A 147 5.13 -9.66 -8.38
N TYR A 148 4.09 -10.01 -7.63
CA TYR A 148 2.70 -9.66 -7.96
C TYR A 148 2.50 -8.14 -8.03
N LEU A 149 2.92 -7.40 -6.99
CA LEU A 149 2.77 -5.95 -6.91
C LEU A 149 3.54 -5.18 -7.99
N LEU A 150 4.63 -5.75 -8.50
CA LEU A 150 5.46 -5.11 -9.52
C LEU A 150 5.03 -5.45 -10.96
N LYS A 151 3.89 -6.14 -11.18
CA LYS A 151 3.40 -6.46 -12.54
C LYS A 151 3.20 -5.21 -13.41
N GLY A 152 2.84 -4.06 -12.81
CA GLY A 152 2.71 -2.75 -13.47
C GLY A 152 4.01 -1.96 -13.68
N THR A 153 5.17 -2.59 -13.51
CA THR A 153 6.49 -1.96 -13.74
C THR A 153 6.82 -1.86 -15.22
N HIS A 154 7.57 -0.83 -15.65
CA HIS A 154 8.01 -0.68 -17.03
C HIS A 154 8.61 -1.99 -17.60
N LYS A 155 8.27 -2.36 -18.84
CA LYS A 155 8.62 -3.67 -19.46
C LYS A 155 10.09 -4.06 -19.31
N THR A 156 11.01 -3.13 -19.52
CA THR A 156 12.46 -3.38 -19.40
C THR A 156 12.89 -3.67 -17.96
N VAL A 157 12.29 -2.98 -16.99
CA VAL A 157 12.55 -3.18 -15.56
C VAL A 157 11.91 -4.49 -15.09
N ALA A 158 10.70 -4.81 -15.55
CA ALA A 158 10.03 -6.07 -15.25
C ALA A 158 10.86 -7.28 -15.71
N LYS A 159 11.45 -7.22 -16.91
CA LYS A 159 12.39 -8.24 -17.42
C LYS A 159 13.59 -8.42 -16.49
N HIS A 160 14.21 -7.32 -16.06
CA HIS A 160 15.35 -7.37 -15.14
C HIS A 160 14.99 -7.98 -13.78
N LEU A 161 13.78 -7.69 -13.27
CA LEU A 161 13.28 -8.22 -12.00
C LEU A 161 12.66 -9.62 -12.11
N ARG A 162 12.63 -10.23 -13.32
CA ARG A 162 11.94 -11.50 -13.60
C ARG A 162 10.47 -11.48 -13.19
N VAL A 163 9.80 -10.36 -13.43
CA VAL A 163 8.36 -10.14 -13.17
C VAL A 163 7.59 -10.16 -14.48
N ARG A 164 6.41 -10.80 -14.49
CA ARG A 164 5.50 -10.79 -15.65
C ARG A 164 4.85 -9.40 -15.76
N HIS A 165 5.27 -8.62 -16.75
CA HIS A 165 4.70 -7.31 -17.05
C HIS A 165 3.21 -7.40 -17.44
N ARG A 166 2.41 -6.49 -16.92
CA ARG A 166 1.04 -6.18 -17.36
C ARG A 166 0.81 -4.67 -17.30
N PRO A 167 0.25 -4.04 -18.35
CA PRO A 167 -0.21 -2.65 -18.25
C PRO A 167 -1.19 -2.46 -17.08
N GLN A 168 -1.07 -1.36 -16.33
CA GLN A 168 -1.91 -1.03 -15.16
C GLN A 168 -2.45 0.41 -15.23
N GLY A 169 -2.76 0.85 -16.46
CA GLY A 169 -3.40 2.13 -16.79
C GLY A 169 -2.69 3.37 -16.25
N THR A 170 -3.38 4.51 -16.27
CA THR A 170 -2.88 5.77 -15.71
C THR A 170 -3.34 5.92 -14.26
N VAL A 171 -2.44 6.35 -13.39
CA VAL A 171 -2.72 6.68 -11.99
C VAL A 171 -2.33 8.13 -11.73
N SER A 172 -3.26 8.89 -11.17
CA SER A 172 -3.07 10.24 -10.67
C SER A 172 -2.49 10.22 -9.24
N GLY A 173 -1.45 11.02 -8.99
CA GLY A 173 -0.79 11.12 -7.69
C GLY A 173 0.39 10.15 -7.48
N LYS A 174 0.45 9.51 -6.30
CA LYS A 174 1.51 8.55 -5.99
C LYS A 174 1.01 7.15 -6.32
N ARG A 175 1.68 6.49 -7.28
CA ARG A 175 1.37 5.10 -7.66
C ARG A 175 1.81 4.06 -6.63
N CYS A 176 2.89 4.29 -5.91
CA CYS A 176 3.42 3.28 -4.99
C CYS A 176 4.28 3.93 -3.89
N GLY A 177 4.50 3.19 -2.82
CA GLY A 177 5.33 3.67 -1.72
C GLY A 177 5.67 2.60 -0.69
N VAL A 178 6.56 2.98 0.23
CA VAL A 178 6.93 2.20 1.40
C VAL A 178 6.84 3.09 2.64
N SER A 179 6.56 2.50 3.79
CA SER A 179 6.62 3.14 5.10
C SER A 179 8.01 3.72 5.40
N ARG A 180 8.06 4.74 6.27
CA ARG A 180 9.31 5.49 6.57
C ARG A 180 10.43 4.60 7.12
N ASN A 181 10.10 3.62 7.97
CA ASN A 181 11.07 2.68 8.53
C ASN A 181 11.58 1.65 7.51
N LEU A 182 10.96 1.53 6.33
CA LEU A 182 11.44 0.71 5.22
C LEU A 182 12.07 1.54 4.08
N GLY A 183 12.03 2.87 4.20
CA GLY A 183 12.47 3.81 3.18
C GLY A 183 13.99 3.85 2.98
N PRO A 184 14.47 4.55 1.94
CA PRO A 184 15.90 4.66 1.63
C PRO A 184 16.75 5.18 2.80
N ALA A 185 16.24 6.12 3.58
CA ALA A 185 16.95 6.67 4.74
C ALA A 185 17.17 5.60 5.83
N ALA A 186 16.11 4.89 6.23
CA ALA A 186 16.20 3.80 7.20
C ALA A 186 17.15 2.67 6.72
N ARG A 187 17.12 2.35 5.42
CA ARG A 187 18.05 1.39 4.84
C ARG A 187 19.51 1.85 4.90
N ARG A 188 19.79 3.13 4.64
CA ARG A 188 21.16 3.67 4.74
C ARG A 188 21.70 3.60 6.17
N MET A 189 20.87 3.93 7.16
CA MET A 189 21.26 3.84 8.57
C MET A 189 21.59 2.41 9.00
N MET A 190 20.91 1.41 8.44
CA MET A 190 21.18 -0.01 8.71
C MET A 190 22.34 -0.62 7.92
N LEU A 191 22.88 0.10 6.94
CA LEU A 191 24.01 -0.33 6.11
C LEU A 191 25.28 0.50 6.40
N ALA A 192 25.20 1.47 7.31
CA ALA A 192 26.37 2.17 7.82
C ALA A 192 27.08 1.24 8.81
N PRO A 193 28.41 1.08 8.69
CA PRO A 193 29.21 0.24 9.58
C PRO A 193 29.19 0.73 11.03
#